data_AF-A0A1Z4LQD5-F1
#
_entry.id   AF-A0A1Z4LQD5-F1
#
_cell.length_a   1.000
_cell.length_b   1.000
_cell.length_c   1.000
_cell.angle_alpha   90.00
_cell.angle_beta   90.00
_cell.angle_gamma   90.00
#
_symmetry.space_group_name_H-M   'P 1'
#
loop_
_entity.id
_entity.type
_entity.pdbx_description
1 polymer ?
#
loop_
_entity_poly.entity_id
_entity_poly.type
_entity_poly.pdbx_seq_one_letter_code
_entity_poly.pdbx_strand_id
1 'polypeptide(L)'
;MTRRYNNRSSNTSSRGSNPLSSVFNFTTIAILGGIFILGIGIGIAFSSTATFSPSNVASRDFIDTKAPNPEVCVQYGASAMVMDARLFVTLNPFNVYVAQPSMRPGCVLRQSNWEILRQKKLVTSDQVRDCKNRLNTFGFTGRLDSKELDIKCIYQNDAAKNFFINEEGAINAPAETERF
;
A
#
# COMPACT_ATOMS: atom_id res chain seq x y z
N MET A 1 -33.26 -61.96 -20.40
CA MET A 1 -32.42 -60.83 -19.97
C MET A 1 -31.07 -61.36 -19.51
N THR A 2 -30.03 -60.83 -20.12
CA THR A 2 -28.62 -61.20 -20.09
C THR A 2 -27.94 -60.70 -18.82
N ARG A 3 -27.10 -61.52 -18.17
CA ARG A 3 -25.79 -61.07 -17.66
C ARG A 3 -24.88 -62.25 -17.31
N ARG A 4 -23.83 -62.41 -18.12
CA ARG A 4 -22.67 -63.28 -17.86
C ARG A 4 -21.89 -62.73 -16.66
N TYR A 5 -21.57 -63.58 -15.69
CA TYR A 5 -20.60 -63.29 -14.64
C TYR A 5 -19.25 -63.90 -15.05
N ASN A 6 -18.25 -63.05 -15.27
CA ASN A 6 -16.88 -63.46 -15.59
C ASN A 6 -16.18 -63.96 -14.32
N ASN A 7 -15.76 -65.22 -14.33
CA ASN A 7 -14.76 -65.75 -13.41
C ASN A 7 -13.37 -65.28 -13.86
N ARG A 8 -12.64 -64.56 -13.02
CA ARG A 8 -11.19 -64.38 -13.19
C ARG A 8 -10.48 -64.51 -11.85
N SER A 9 -9.53 -65.43 -11.84
CA SER A 9 -8.78 -65.95 -10.70
C SER A 9 -8.22 -64.90 -9.76
N SER A 10 -8.37 -65.19 -8.47
CA SER A 10 -7.56 -64.71 -7.38
C SER A 10 -6.11 -65.18 -7.53
N ASN A 11 -5.17 -64.24 -7.65
CA ASN A 11 -3.76 -64.49 -7.32
C ASN A 11 -3.43 -63.74 -6.03
N THR A 12 -3.39 -64.51 -4.95
CA THR A 12 -2.78 -64.17 -3.68
C THR A 12 -1.27 -64.34 -3.81
N SER A 13 -0.50 -63.27 -3.62
CA SER A 13 0.89 -63.37 -3.18
C SER A 13 1.18 -62.27 -2.16
N SER A 14 1.36 -62.74 -0.94
CA SER A 14 1.64 -61.99 0.28
C SER A 14 3.10 -61.54 0.39
N ARG A 15 3.28 -60.45 1.17
CA ARG A 15 4.44 -60.12 2.01
C ARG A 15 5.76 -59.76 1.32
N GLY A 16 6.18 -58.52 1.56
CA GLY A 16 7.55 -58.05 1.45
C GLY A 16 7.69 -56.64 1.98
N SER A 17 7.71 -56.48 3.31
CA SER A 17 8.07 -55.25 4.00
C SER A 17 9.57 -54.94 3.85
N ASN A 18 9.86 -53.68 3.50
CA ASN A 18 11.11 -52.91 3.71
C ASN A 18 12.34 -53.30 2.85
N PRO A 19 13.28 -52.36 2.53
CA PRO A 19 13.53 -51.08 3.21
C PRO A 19 13.60 -49.84 2.31
N LEU A 20 13.31 -48.72 2.97
CA LEU A 20 13.72 -47.37 2.62
C LEU A 20 15.27 -47.29 2.61
N SER A 21 15.94 -47.77 1.56
CA SER A 21 17.39 -47.54 1.38
C SER A 21 17.81 -47.90 -0.04
N SER A 22 18.50 -46.96 -0.71
CA SER A 22 19.18 -47.11 -2.00
C SER A 22 18.38 -46.69 -3.25
N VAL A 23 18.03 -45.40 -3.36
CA VAL A 23 17.65 -44.80 -4.66
C VAL A 23 18.22 -43.40 -4.89
N PHE A 24 19.28 -43.02 -4.19
CA PHE A 24 20.01 -41.79 -4.53
C PHE A 24 21.13 -42.12 -5.51
N ASN A 25 20.75 -42.37 -6.77
CA ASN A 25 21.71 -42.40 -7.86
C ASN A 25 22.36 -41.02 -7.94
N PHE A 26 23.70 -40.97 -7.93
CA PHE A 26 24.47 -39.73 -8.02
C PHE A 26 24.07 -38.89 -9.25
N THR A 27 23.71 -39.58 -10.34
CA THR A 27 23.16 -38.98 -11.57
C THR A 27 21.85 -38.24 -11.32
N THR A 28 20.93 -38.80 -10.54
CA THR A 28 19.66 -38.15 -10.18
C THR A 28 19.88 -36.92 -9.30
N ILE A 29 20.81 -36.98 -8.34
CA ILE A 29 21.17 -35.82 -7.52
C ILE A 29 21.81 -34.71 -8.38
N ALA A 30 22.70 -35.06 -9.30
CA ALA A 30 23.33 -34.10 -10.20
C ALA A 30 22.32 -33.41 -11.12
N ILE A 31 21.34 -34.16 -11.64
CA ILE A 31 20.26 -33.62 -12.48
C ILE A 31 19.38 -32.66 -11.66
N LEU A 32 18.96 -33.05 -10.46
CA LEU A 32 18.14 -32.20 -9.60
C LEU A 32 18.89 -30.94 -9.16
N GLY A 33 20.18 -31.05 -8.83
CA GLY A 33 21.04 -29.91 -8.51
C GLY A 33 21.22 -28.97 -9.71
N GLY A 34 21.39 -29.51 -10.92
CA GLY A 34 21.48 -28.74 -12.15
C GLY A 34 20.20 -27.94 -12.43
N ILE A 35 19.03 -28.59 -12.34
CA ILE A 35 17.72 -27.94 -12.52
C ILE A 35 17.50 -26.86 -11.45
N PHE A 36 17.92 -27.11 -10.21
CA PHE A 36 17.79 -26.15 -9.11
C PHE A 36 18.64 -24.89 -9.33
N ILE A 37 19.91 -25.04 -9.73
CA ILE A 37 20.79 -23.90 -10.04
C ILE A 37 20.27 -23.12 -11.25
N LEU A 38 19.77 -23.82 -12.28
CA LEU A 38 19.11 -23.19 -13.44
C LEU A 38 17.84 -22.43 -13.02
N GLY A 39 17.01 -23.02 -12.16
CA GLY A 39 15.81 -22.40 -11.62
C GLY A 39 16.11 -21.15 -10.79
N ILE A 40 17.16 -21.17 -9.96
CA ILE A 40 17.62 -19.99 -9.22
C ILE A 40 18.17 -18.93 -10.19
N GLY A 41 19.01 -19.31 -11.15
CA GLY A 41 19.59 -18.36 -12.12
C GLY A 41 18.52 -17.65 -12.95
N ILE A 42 17.52 -18.40 -13.43
CA ILE A 42 16.35 -17.86 -14.15
C ILE A 42 15.49 -17.02 -13.21
N GLY A 43 15.19 -17.50 -11.99
CA GLY A 43 14.40 -16.79 -11.00
C GLY A 43 15.02 -15.44 -10.61
N ILE A 44 16.35 -15.39 -10.42
CA ILE A 44 17.09 -14.15 -10.15
C ILE A 44 17.04 -13.24 -11.38
N ALA A 45 17.27 -13.75 -12.59
CA ALA A 45 17.22 -12.93 -13.80
C ALA A 45 15.83 -12.30 -14.00
N PHE A 46 14.74 -13.06 -13.85
CA PHE A 46 13.37 -12.53 -13.93
C PHE A 46 13.00 -11.61 -12.76
N SER A 47 13.49 -11.89 -11.54
CA SER A 47 13.30 -11.01 -10.38
C SER A 47 14.09 -9.70 -10.52
N SER A 48 15.22 -9.73 -11.24
CA SER A 48 16.09 -8.57 -11.48
C SER A 48 15.61 -7.69 -12.65
N THR A 49 14.90 -8.27 -13.62
CA THR A 49 14.30 -7.55 -14.75
C THR A 49 12.84 -7.18 -14.52
N ALA A 50 12.36 -7.26 -13.28
CA ALA A 50 11.09 -6.64 -12.93
C ALA A 50 11.26 -5.12 -13.09
N THR A 51 10.89 -4.58 -14.25
CA THR A 51 10.62 -3.16 -14.43
C THR A 51 9.43 -2.83 -13.55
N PHE A 52 9.70 -2.45 -12.31
CA PHE A 52 8.71 -1.88 -11.41
C PHE A 52 8.31 -0.53 -11.99
N SER A 53 7.26 -0.52 -12.80
CA SER A 53 6.42 0.66 -12.98
C SER A 53 6.12 1.21 -11.59
N PRO A 54 6.33 2.51 -11.31
CA PRO A 54 6.31 3.08 -9.96
C PRO A 54 4.88 3.25 -9.42
N SER A 55 4.07 2.18 -9.43
CA SER A 55 2.74 2.12 -8.83
C SER A 55 2.74 1.51 -7.43
N ASN A 56 3.88 0.98 -6.96
CA ASN A 56 3.99 0.34 -5.65
C ASN A 56 4.68 1.27 -4.65
N VAL A 57 3.86 1.93 -3.82
CA VAL A 57 4.29 2.56 -2.56
C VAL A 57 4.52 1.48 -1.49
N ALA A 58 5.51 0.63 -1.69
CA ALA A 58 5.66 -0.60 -0.89
C ALA A 58 6.38 -0.42 0.46
N SER A 59 6.89 0.78 0.80
CA SER A 59 7.54 1.01 2.10
C SER A 59 7.46 2.47 2.55
N ARG A 60 7.24 2.69 3.85
CA ARG A 60 7.23 4.03 4.48
C ARG A 60 8.50 4.81 4.17
N ASP A 61 9.64 4.12 4.20
CA ASP A 61 10.95 4.69 3.84
C ASP A 61 11.01 5.22 2.40
N PHE A 62 10.30 4.59 1.46
CA PHE A 62 10.22 5.10 0.09
C PHE A 62 9.43 6.41 0.02
N ILE A 63 8.34 6.54 0.77
CA ILE A 63 7.56 7.78 0.83
C ILE A 63 8.38 8.86 1.52
N ASP A 64 9.07 8.52 2.61
CA ASP A 64 9.87 9.45 3.39
C ASP A 64 11.06 10.00 2.59
N THR A 65 11.79 9.14 1.87
CA THR A 65 12.92 9.58 1.04
C THR A 65 12.51 10.35 -0.22
N LYS A 66 11.27 10.20 -0.68
CA LYS A 66 10.76 10.92 -1.85
C LYS A 66 10.01 12.20 -1.49
N ALA A 67 9.78 12.47 -0.20
CA ALA A 67 9.11 13.66 0.27
C ALA A 67 9.83 14.94 -0.19
N PRO A 68 9.10 16.03 -0.48
CA PRO A 68 9.73 17.31 -0.74
C PRO A 68 10.41 17.82 0.53
N ASN A 69 11.74 17.98 0.49
CA ASN A 69 12.56 18.36 1.66
C ASN A 69 12.37 17.37 2.83
N PRO A 70 12.88 16.13 2.72
CA PRO A 70 12.60 15.06 3.68
C PRO A 70 13.02 15.41 5.11
N GLU A 71 14.10 16.19 5.28
CA GLU A 71 14.56 16.65 6.60
C GLU A 71 13.51 17.56 7.27
N VAL A 72 12.89 18.44 6.49
CA VAL A 72 11.83 19.33 6.98
C VAL A 72 10.59 18.52 7.33
N CYS A 73 10.24 17.54 6.50
CA CYS A 73 9.05 16.72 6.72
C CYS A 73 9.16 15.85 7.95
N VAL A 74 10.30 15.21 8.17
CA VAL A 74 10.52 14.38 9.37
C VAL A 74 10.55 15.25 10.63
N GLN A 75 11.18 16.43 10.58
CA GLN A 75 11.35 17.28 11.76
C GLN A 75 10.08 18.05 12.13
N TYR A 76 9.38 18.60 11.13
CA TYR A 76 8.28 19.54 11.36
C TYR A 76 6.90 18.97 11.02
N GLY A 77 6.82 17.77 10.44
CA GLY A 77 5.61 17.23 9.85
C GLY A 77 5.57 15.70 9.80
N ALA A 78 5.05 15.21 8.68
CA ALA A 78 5.15 13.86 8.19
C ALA A 78 5.16 13.86 6.65
N SER A 79 5.85 12.90 6.05
CA SER A 79 5.79 12.66 4.62
C SER A 79 4.41 12.15 4.24
N ALA A 80 3.91 12.60 3.10
CA ALA A 80 2.56 12.32 2.65
C ALA A 80 2.53 11.97 1.17
N MET A 81 1.47 11.28 0.77
CA MET A 81 1.16 11.01 -0.62
C MET A 81 -0.03 11.88 -1.01
N VAL A 82 0.20 12.86 -1.88
CA VAL A 82 -0.83 13.78 -2.34
C VAL A 82 -1.47 13.18 -3.58
N MET A 83 -2.80 13.09 -3.56
CA MET A 83 -3.61 12.52 -4.63
C MET A 83 -4.49 13.60 -5.25
N ASP A 84 -4.35 13.81 -6.56
CA ASP A 84 -5.23 14.67 -7.34
C ASP A 84 -6.26 13.78 -8.04
N ALA A 85 -7.49 13.74 -7.51
CA ALA A 85 -8.59 12.95 -8.06
C ALA A 85 -9.64 13.85 -8.74
N ARG A 86 -10.25 13.35 -9.81
CA ARG A 86 -11.39 14.00 -10.46
C ARG A 86 -12.64 13.18 -10.24
N LEU A 87 -13.65 13.82 -9.65
CA LEU A 87 -14.97 13.26 -9.39
C LEU A 87 -15.95 13.80 -10.43
N PHE A 88 -16.65 12.92 -11.13
CA PHE A 88 -17.69 13.29 -12.08
C PHE A 88 -19.04 12.90 -11.49
N VAL A 89 -19.90 13.89 -11.27
CA VAL A 89 -21.27 13.69 -10.77
C VAL A 89 -22.24 14.03 -11.89
N THR A 90 -23.10 13.09 -12.22
CA THR A 90 -24.24 13.27 -13.13
C THR A 90 -25.50 13.38 -12.27
N LEU A 91 -26.48 14.22 -12.66
CA LEU A 91 -27.71 14.44 -11.87
C LEU A 91 -28.95 13.80 -12.50
N ASN A 92 -28.85 13.34 -13.75
CA ASN A 92 -29.93 12.63 -14.43
C ASN A 92 -29.40 11.73 -15.56
N PRO A 93 -29.27 10.41 -15.34
CA PRO A 93 -29.43 9.71 -14.05
C PRO A 93 -28.32 10.10 -13.04
N PHE A 94 -28.57 9.94 -11.74
CA PHE A 94 -27.57 10.26 -10.72
C PHE A 94 -26.46 9.19 -10.66
N ASN A 95 -25.23 9.54 -11.03
CA ASN A 95 -24.06 8.65 -10.95
C ASN A 95 -22.81 9.43 -10.56
N VAL A 96 -21.89 8.76 -9.86
CA VAL A 96 -20.59 9.30 -9.47
C VAL A 96 -19.48 8.41 -10.04
N TYR A 97 -18.53 9.02 -10.77
CA TYR A 97 -17.36 8.34 -11.33
C TYR A 97 -16.07 8.97 -10.79
N VAL A 98 -15.04 8.14 -10.59
CA VAL A 98 -13.71 8.56 -10.16
C VAL A 98 -12.74 8.28 -11.29
N ALA A 99 -12.02 9.30 -11.76
CA ALA A 99 -10.91 9.09 -12.68
C ALA A 99 -9.68 8.58 -11.93
N GLN A 100 -8.78 7.90 -12.65
CA GLN A 100 -7.49 7.47 -12.10
C GLN A 100 -6.76 8.68 -11.47
N PRO A 101 -6.46 8.64 -10.16
CA PRO A 101 -5.84 9.77 -9.47
C PRO A 101 -4.35 9.87 -9.84
N SER A 102 -3.86 11.10 -9.96
CA SER A 102 -2.41 11.36 -10.04
C SER A 102 -1.83 11.39 -8.63
N MET A 103 -0.68 10.76 -8.43
CA MET A 103 -0.05 10.64 -7.11
C MET A 103 1.30 11.34 -7.11
N ARG A 104 1.53 12.20 -6.11
CA ARG A 104 2.77 12.97 -5.96
C ARG A 104 3.24 12.91 -4.51
N PRO A 105 4.57 12.88 -4.26
CA PRO A 105 5.08 13.00 -2.92
C PRO A 105 4.79 14.40 -2.37
N GLY A 106 4.44 14.46 -1.09
CA GLY A 106 4.14 15.69 -0.38
C GLY A 106 4.53 15.60 1.07
N CYS A 107 4.19 16.66 1.80
CA CYS A 107 4.56 16.84 3.18
C CYS A 107 3.42 17.52 3.91
N VAL A 108 3.02 17.01 5.06
CA VAL A 108 2.02 17.63 5.92
C VAL A 108 2.71 18.09 7.19
N LEU A 109 2.66 19.40 7.46
CA LEU A 109 3.25 19.97 8.66
C LEU A 109 2.37 19.70 9.88
N ARG A 110 2.98 19.64 11.06
CA ARG A 110 2.25 19.68 12.33
C ARG A 110 1.70 21.09 12.53
N GLN A 111 0.52 21.19 13.15
CA GLN A 111 -0.13 22.48 13.45
C GLN A 111 0.74 23.40 14.34
N SER A 112 1.69 22.88 15.10
CA SER A 112 2.62 23.68 15.91
C SER A 112 3.79 24.26 15.10
N ASN A 113 4.05 23.75 13.90
CA ASN A 113 5.33 23.92 13.20
C ASN A 113 5.23 24.67 11.86
N TRP A 114 4.09 25.30 11.54
CA TRP A 114 3.89 26.08 10.30
C TRP A 114 4.81 27.30 10.19
N GLU A 115 5.39 27.74 11.31
CA GLU A 115 6.25 28.91 11.41
C GLU A 115 7.45 28.85 10.44
N ILE A 116 7.91 27.64 10.10
CA ILE A 116 8.96 27.42 9.09
C ILE A 116 8.59 28.00 7.71
N LEU A 117 7.31 27.95 7.33
CA LEU A 117 6.83 28.50 6.06
C LEU A 117 6.82 30.04 6.11
N ARG A 118 6.46 30.62 7.26
CA ARG A 118 6.46 32.08 7.46
C ARG A 118 7.89 32.63 7.47
N GLN A 119 8.82 31.98 8.16
CA GLN A 119 10.24 32.36 8.19
C GLN A 119 10.86 32.36 6.79
N LYS A 120 10.49 31.38 5.96
CA LYS A 120 10.91 31.29 4.56
C LYS A 120 10.11 32.20 3.61
N LYS A 121 9.17 32.99 4.13
CA LYS A 121 8.28 33.90 3.38
C LYS A 121 7.45 33.18 2.31
N LEU A 122 7.09 31.92 2.56
CA LEU A 122 6.28 31.10 1.66
C LEU A 122 4.77 31.25 1.93
N VAL A 123 4.41 31.79 3.09
CA VAL A 123 3.04 32.12 3.49
C VAL A 123 3.01 33.46 4.24
N THR A 124 1.90 34.18 4.14
CA THR A 124 1.69 35.45 4.85
C THR A 124 1.08 35.23 6.23
N SER A 125 1.18 36.24 7.11
CA SER A 125 0.56 36.19 8.44
C SER A 125 -0.96 36.00 8.38
N ASP A 126 -1.63 36.60 7.40
CA ASP A 126 -3.08 36.45 7.22
C ASP A 126 -3.43 35.03 6.77
N GLN A 127 -2.70 34.45 5.80
CA GLN A 127 -2.91 33.06 5.38
C GLN A 127 -2.74 32.07 6.53
N VAL A 128 -1.74 32.30 7.38
CA VAL A 128 -1.52 31.50 8.59
C VAL A 128 -2.70 31.64 9.54
N ARG A 129 -3.12 32.87 9.85
CA ARG A 129 -4.22 33.14 10.78
C ARG A 129 -5.50 32.47 10.29
N ASP A 130 -5.85 32.63 9.02
CA ASP A 130 -7.08 32.11 8.45
C ASP A 130 -7.07 30.57 8.43
N CYS A 131 -5.93 29.96 8.13
CA CYS A 131 -5.77 28.52 8.18
C CYS A 131 -5.90 27.99 9.63
N LYS A 132 -5.20 28.62 10.57
CA LYS A 132 -5.18 28.23 11.98
C LYS A 132 -6.55 28.37 12.64
N ASN A 133 -7.28 29.44 12.34
CA ASN A 133 -8.61 29.69 12.92
C ASN A 133 -9.64 28.61 12.54
N ARG A 134 -9.38 27.85 11.47
CA ARG A 134 -10.20 26.72 11.02
C ARG A 134 -9.70 25.37 11.55
N LEU A 135 -8.75 25.36 12.49
CA LEU A 135 -8.10 24.16 13.01
C LEU A 135 -7.42 23.30 11.91
N ASN A 136 -7.00 23.96 10.82
CA ASN A 136 -6.33 23.31 9.70
C ASN A 136 -4.81 23.32 9.89
N THR A 137 -4.11 22.54 9.07
CA THR A 137 -2.64 22.56 8.96
C THR A 137 -2.20 22.87 7.53
N PHE A 138 -0.91 23.02 7.29
CA PHE A 138 -0.35 23.20 5.95
C PHE A 138 0.22 21.90 5.40
N GLY A 139 -0.14 21.60 4.16
CA GLY A 139 0.50 20.58 3.36
C GLY A 139 1.15 21.20 2.13
N PHE A 140 2.19 20.56 1.59
CA PHE A 140 2.82 21.02 0.37
C PHE A 140 3.35 19.89 -0.51
N THR A 141 3.46 20.18 -1.81
CA THR A 141 4.15 19.37 -2.82
C THR A 141 5.21 20.22 -3.50
N GLY A 142 6.24 19.59 -4.07
CA GLY A 142 7.39 20.31 -4.61
C GLY A 142 8.29 20.86 -3.49
N ARG A 143 9.54 21.16 -3.82
CA ARG A 143 10.51 21.61 -2.82
C ARG A 143 10.26 23.07 -2.42
N LEU A 144 10.56 23.43 -1.17
CA LEU A 144 10.39 24.78 -0.63
C LEU A 144 11.20 25.86 -1.35
N ASP A 145 12.22 25.47 -2.12
CA ASP A 145 13.10 26.33 -2.92
C ASP A 145 12.79 26.29 -4.43
N SER A 146 11.82 25.48 -4.87
CA SER A 146 11.50 25.31 -6.30
C SER A 146 10.28 26.12 -6.73
N LYS A 147 10.17 26.36 -8.04
CA LYS A 147 9.00 27.01 -8.65
C LYS A 147 7.78 26.10 -8.73
N GLU A 148 7.96 24.80 -8.51
CA GLU A 148 6.90 23.78 -8.52
C GLU A 148 6.22 23.64 -7.15
N LEU A 149 6.62 24.48 -6.18
CA LEU A 149 6.05 24.50 -4.85
C LEU A 149 4.55 24.82 -4.89
N ASP A 150 3.76 23.92 -4.32
CA ASP A 150 2.34 24.14 -4.07
C ASP A 150 2.04 23.90 -2.60
N ILE A 151 1.64 24.95 -1.88
CA ILE A 151 1.27 24.92 -0.46
C ILE A 151 -0.25 25.08 -0.35
N LYS A 152 -0.89 24.21 0.43
CA LYS A 152 -2.32 24.25 0.71
C LYS A 152 -2.58 24.24 2.21
N CYS A 153 -3.54 25.04 2.64
CA CYS A 153 -4.17 24.87 3.94
C CYS A 153 -5.14 23.68 3.84
N ILE A 154 -4.86 22.62 4.59
CA ILE A 154 -5.59 21.35 4.54
C ILE A 154 -6.23 21.04 5.89
N TYR A 155 -7.44 20.50 5.84
CA TYR A 155 -8.17 20.07 7.01
C TYR A 155 -7.82 18.62 7.35
N GLN A 156 -7.60 18.35 8.63
CA GLN A 156 -7.46 17.00 9.15
C GLN A 156 -8.84 16.52 9.59
N ASN A 157 -9.35 15.46 8.96
CA ASN A 157 -10.59 14.84 9.40
C ASN A 157 -10.31 13.87 10.55
N ASP A 158 -10.57 14.30 11.77
CA ASP A 158 -10.44 13.49 12.99
C ASP A 158 -11.67 12.59 13.25
N ALA A 159 -12.77 12.77 12.50
CA ALA A 159 -14.00 11.99 12.64
C ALA A 159 -13.93 10.63 11.91
N ALA A 160 -12.99 10.45 10.99
CA ALA A 160 -12.66 9.15 10.41
C ALA A 160 -11.79 8.28 11.35
N LYS A 161 -12.05 8.32 12.67
CA LYS A 161 -11.48 7.36 13.62
C LYS A 161 -11.97 5.97 13.24
N ASN A 162 -11.06 5.17 12.67
CA ASN A 162 -11.13 3.72 12.49
C ASN A 162 -12.46 3.06 12.88
N PHE A 163 -13.33 2.78 11.91
CA PHE A 163 -14.43 1.81 12.08
C PHE A 163 -13.93 0.37 12.35
N PHE A 164 -12.62 0.16 12.40
CA PHE A 164 -11.95 -1.09 12.78
C PHE A 164 -11.63 -1.17 14.28
N ILE A 165 -11.76 -0.09 15.06
CA ILE A 165 -11.75 -0.15 16.53
C ILE A 165 -13.20 -0.29 17.01
N ASN A 166 -13.91 -1.25 16.44
CA ASN A 166 -14.98 -1.89 17.17
C ASN A 166 -14.30 -3.08 17.83
N GLU A 167 -13.75 -2.89 19.03
CA GLU A 167 -13.43 -4.02 19.89
C GLU A 167 -14.70 -4.87 19.98
N GLU A 168 -14.58 -6.13 19.57
CA GLU A 168 -15.60 -7.15 19.73
C GLU A 168 -15.98 -7.20 21.22
N GLY A 169 -17.04 -6.49 21.61
CA GLY A 169 -17.46 -6.33 23.01
C GLY A 169 -18.02 -4.96 23.40
N ALA A 170 -17.88 -3.91 22.59
CA ALA A 170 -18.44 -2.59 22.93
C ALA A 170 -19.96 -2.53 22.67
N ILE A 171 -20.75 -2.81 23.72
CA ILE A 171 -22.20 -2.58 23.73
C ILE A 171 -22.43 -1.07 23.77
N ASN A 172 -22.99 -0.53 22.68
CA ASN A 172 -23.46 0.85 22.48
C ASN A 172 -22.37 1.88 22.11
N ALA A 173 -22.06 1.98 20.81
CA ALA A 173 -21.65 3.26 20.24
C ALA A 173 -22.89 4.18 20.15
N PRO A 174 -22.86 5.42 20.66
CA PRO A 174 -23.97 6.34 20.48
C PRO A 174 -24.05 6.73 19.00
N ALA A 175 -25.20 6.45 18.38
CA ALA A 175 -25.52 6.94 17.06
C ALA A 175 -25.53 8.48 17.11
N GLU A 176 -24.77 9.10 16.21
CA GLU A 176 -24.83 10.54 15.99
C GLU A 176 -26.27 10.91 15.62
N THR A 177 -27.00 11.50 16.57
CA THR A 177 -28.28 12.13 16.30
C THR A 177 -28.04 13.32 15.38
N GLU A 178 -28.66 13.29 14.20
CA GLU A 178 -28.81 14.44 13.31
C GLU A 178 -29.18 15.70 14.10
N ARG A 179 -28.24 16.64 14.22
CA ARG A 179 -28.48 18.04 14.57
C ARG A 179 -27.40 18.90 13.92
N PHE A 180 -27.61 19.33 12.68
CA PHE A 180 -28.19 20.64 12.32
C PHE A 180 -28.18 20.80 10.79
#